data_AF-A0A0K9YYJ5-F1
#
_entry.id   AF-A0A0K9YYJ5-F1
#
_cell.length_a   1.000
_cell.length_b   1.000
_cell.length_c   1.000
_cell.angle_alpha   90.00
_cell.angle_beta   90.00
_cell.angle_gamma   90.00
#
_symmetry.space_group_name_H-M   'P 1'
#
loop_
_entity.id
_entity.type
_entity.pdbx_description
1 polymer ?
#
loop_
_entity_poly.entity_id
_entity_poly.type
_entity_poly.pdbx_seq_one_letter_code
_entity_poly.pdbx_strand_id
1 'polypeptide(L)'
;MSAFKQKTFTSKSGNTYIFQHPGVRMVSKINDSSKNKHGVLMEERLAEEVLKHVIVQPKMKIDDFGDYQEYQETINKAYAFIAGKDEDDEEPKGDPHDHQQTGSETTS
;
A
#
# COMPACT_ATOMS: atom_id res chain seq x y z
N MET A 1 2.96 11.40 -15.17
CA MET A 1 1.81 10.51 -14.90
C MET A 1 2.26 9.55 -13.80
N SER A 2 1.89 9.77 -12.54
CA SER A 2 2.30 8.85 -11.46
C SER A 2 1.64 7.49 -11.69
N ALA A 3 2.43 6.50 -12.10
CA ALA A 3 1.98 5.12 -12.19
C ALA A 3 1.60 4.65 -10.78
N PHE A 4 0.32 4.36 -10.55
CA PHE A 4 -0.12 3.75 -9.31
C PHE A 4 0.48 2.35 -9.22
N LYS A 5 1.31 2.09 -8.20
CA LYS A 5 1.86 0.75 -7.94
C LYS A 5 0.71 -0.21 -7.69
N GLN A 6 0.69 -1.34 -8.40
CA GLN A 6 -0.29 -2.41 -8.22
C GLN A 6 0.45 -3.73 -8.06
N LYS A 7 0.00 -4.58 -7.14
CA LYS A 7 0.59 -5.88 -6.84
C LYS A 7 -0.50 -6.94 -6.79
N THR A 8 -0.25 -8.08 -7.41
CA THR A 8 -1.11 -9.25 -7.27
C THR A 8 -0.57 -10.10 -6.13
N PHE A 9 -1.43 -10.45 -5.17
CA PHE A 9 -1.11 -11.29 -4.03
C PHE A 9 -2.00 -12.53 -4.08
N THR A 10 -1.41 -13.70 -3.91
CA THR A 10 -2.17 -14.95 -3.75
C THR A 10 -2.02 -15.42 -2.32
N SER A 11 -3.14 -15.56 -1.60
CA SER A 11 -3.13 -16.10 -0.24
C SER A 11 -2.76 -17.58 -0.25
N LYS A 12 -2.36 -18.09 0.92
CA LYS A 12 -2.08 -19.53 1.10
C LYS A 12 -3.30 -20.41 0.86
N SER A 13 -4.50 -19.86 1.01
CA SER A 13 -5.77 -20.51 0.69
C SER A 13 -6.01 -20.64 -0.82
N GLY A 14 -5.20 -19.98 -1.66
CA GLY A 14 -5.35 -19.97 -3.12
C GLY A 14 -6.21 -18.84 -3.68
N ASN A 15 -6.62 -17.88 -2.84
CA ASN A 15 -7.39 -16.73 -3.31
C ASN A 15 -6.46 -15.64 -3.85
N THR A 16 -6.79 -15.07 -5.01
CA THR A 16 -6.00 -14.02 -5.64
C THR A 16 -6.61 -12.65 -5.37
N TYR A 17 -5.77 -11.74 -4.89
CA TYR A 17 -6.09 -10.36 -4.54
C TYR A 17 -5.23 -9.40 -5.35
N ILE A 18 -5.78 -8.24 -5.66
CA ILE A 18 -5.10 -7.14 -6.34
C ILE A 18 -5.01 -5.97 -5.38
N PHE A 19 -3.80 -5.62 -4.99
CA PHE A 19 -3.47 -4.48 -4.16
C PHE A 19 -3.10 -3.31 -5.05
N GLN A 20 -3.67 -2.15 -4.80
CA GLN A 20 -3.35 -0.90 -5.48
C GLN A 20 -2.93 0.14 -4.45
N HIS A 21 -1.86 0.86 -4.72
CA HIS A 21 -1.37 1.89 -3.83
C HIS A 21 -2.22 3.17 -4.01
N PRO A 22 -3.07 3.57 -3.03
CA PRO A 22 -4.01 4.67 -3.21
C PRO A 22 -3.35 6.06 -3.13
N GLY A 23 -2.04 6.10 -2.91
CA GLY A 23 -1.23 7.31 -2.77
C GLY A 23 -0.96 7.68 -1.32
N VAL A 24 0.16 8.35 -1.06
CA VAL A 24 0.67 8.62 0.29
C VAL A 24 -0.34 9.38 1.17
N ARG A 25 -1.09 10.32 0.57
CA ARG A 25 -2.16 11.05 1.27
C ARG A 25 -3.24 10.10 1.80
N MET A 26 -3.64 9.11 1.00
CA MET A 26 -4.68 8.16 1.40
C MET A 26 -4.15 7.20 2.47
N VAL A 27 -2.92 6.70 2.31
CA VAL A 27 -2.26 5.85 3.32
C VAL A 27 -2.18 6.56 4.68
N SER A 28 -1.79 7.84 4.69
CA SER A 28 -1.77 8.65 5.91
C SER A 28 -3.16 8.77 6.53
N LYS A 29 -4.21 8.96 5.72
CA LYS A 29 -5.59 9.06 6.18
C LYS A 29 -6.10 7.75 6.77
N ILE A 30 -5.77 6.61 6.14
CA ILE A 30 -6.08 5.27 6.65
C ILE A 30 -5.44 5.06 8.02
N ASN A 31 -4.16 5.41 8.17
CA ASN A 31 -3.45 5.26 9.45
C ASN A 31 -4.06 6.15 10.56
N ASP A 32 -4.47 7.38 10.20
CA ASP A 32 -5.10 8.30 11.14
C ASP A 32 -6.53 7.87 11.53
N SER A 33 -7.36 7.47 10.56
CA SER A 33 -8.74 7.01 10.81
C SER A 33 -8.82 5.71 11.60
N SER A 34 -7.78 4.87 11.47
CA SER A 34 -7.69 3.59 12.16
C SER A 34 -7.28 3.71 13.62
N LYS A 35 -6.79 4.87 14.07
CA LYS A 35 -6.43 5.08 15.48
C LYS A 35 -7.63 5.52 16.30
N ASN A 36 -7.68 5.05 17.55
CA ASN A 36 -8.64 5.54 18.53
C ASN A 36 -8.15 6.83 19.21
N LYS A 37 -8.98 7.39 20.11
CA LYS A 37 -8.66 8.62 20.87
C LYS A 37 -7.41 8.52 21.74
N HIS A 38 -6.90 7.30 21.97
CA HIS A 38 -5.70 7.02 22.75
C HIS A 38 -4.48 6.72 21.84
N GLY A 39 -4.62 6.88 20.52
CA GLY A 39 -3.56 6.58 19.55
C GLY A 39 -3.35 5.09 19.28
N VAL A 40 -4.22 4.23 19.80
CA VAL A 40 -4.14 2.78 19.59
C VAL A 40 -4.77 2.44 18.25
N LEU A 41 -4.03 1.70 17.43
CA LEU A 41 -4.49 1.22 16.12
C LEU A 41 -5.59 0.17 16.33
N MET A 42 -6.77 0.43 15.76
CA MET A 42 -7.86 -0.52 15.72
C MET A 42 -7.76 -1.31 14.43
N GLU A 43 -7.33 -2.56 14.57
CA GLU A 43 -7.09 -3.47 13.46
C GLU A 43 -8.31 -3.67 12.57
N GLU A 44 -9.51 -3.78 13.15
CA GLU A 44 -10.77 -3.88 12.42
C GLU A 44 -11.00 -2.67 11.50
N ARG A 45 -10.80 -1.45 11.99
CA ARG A 45 -10.96 -0.23 11.18
C ARG A 45 -9.88 -0.09 10.12
N LEU A 46 -8.66 -0.49 10.45
CA LEU A 46 -7.58 -0.53 9.47
C LEU A 46 -7.93 -1.48 8.32
N ALA A 47 -8.40 -2.68 8.65
CA ALA A 47 -8.77 -3.66 7.67
C ALA A 47 -9.91 -3.20 6.77
N GLU A 48 -10.96 -2.58 7.32
CA GLU A 48 -12.05 -1.99 6.52
C GLU A 48 -11.53 -0.98 5.50
N GLU A 49 -10.67 -0.06 5.94
CA GLU A 49 -10.10 0.98 5.09
C GLU A 49 -9.15 0.40 4.03
N VAL A 50 -8.33 -0.59 4.40
CA VAL A 50 -7.43 -1.32 3.50
C VAL A 50 -8.22 -2.10 2.45
N LEU A 51 -9.24 -2.86 2.85
CA LEU A 51 -10.12 -3.59 1.92
C LEU A 51 -10.82 -2.65 0.94
N LYS A 52 -11.18 -1.45 1.38
CA LYS A 52 -11.91 -0.48 0.57
C LYS A 52 -11.03 0.31 -0.39
N HIS A 53 -9.81 0.65 0.01
CA HIS A 53 -8.95 1.59 -0.70
C HIS A 53 -7.68 0.97 -1.29
N VAL A 54 -7.25 -0.19 -0.78
CA VAL A 54 -6.03 -0.88 -1.22
C VAL A 54 -6.39 -2.13 -2.00
N ILE A 55 -7.32 -2.95 -1.51
CA ILE A 55 -7.73 -4.19 -2.18
C ILE A 55 -8.81 -3.85 -3.21
N VAL A 56 -8.43 -3.74 -4.48
CA VAL A 56 -9.36 -3.33 -5.53
C VAL A 56 -10.16 -4.49 -6.10
N GLN A 57 -9.60 -5.71 -6.05
CA GLN A 57 -10.25 -6.94 -6.51
C GLN A 57 -9.74 -8.17 -5.73
N PRO A 58 -10.60 -9.13 -5.39
CA PRO A 58 -12.06 -9.00 -5.33
C PRO A 58 -12.49 -7.96 -4.27
N LYS A 59 -13.63 -7.31 -4.47
CA LYS A 59 -14.20 -6.39 -3.47
C LYS A 59 -14.88 -7.19 -2.37
N MET A 60 -14.12 -7.48 -1.32
CA MET A 60 -14.56 -8.26 -0.16
C MET A 60 -14.67 -7.39 1.09
N LYS A 61 -15.48 -7.85 2.03
CA LYS A 61 -15.58 -7.34 3.39
C LYS A 61 -14.93 -8.32 4.36
N ILE A 62 -14.76 -7.89 5.61
CA ILE A 62 -14.25 -8.74 6.70
C ILE A 62 -15.08 -10.02 6.83
N ASP A 63 -16.41 -9.91 6.67
CA ASP A 63 -17.35 -11.04 6.76
C ASP A 63 -17.22 -12.07 5.63
N ASP A 64 -16.60 -11.71 4.49
CA ASP A 64 -16.43 -12.62 3.36
C ASP A 64 -15.24 -13.57 3.56
N PHE A 65 -14.38 -13.30 4.53
CA PHE A 65 -13.26 -14.18 4.87
C PHE A 65 -13.76 -15.37 5.70
N GLY A 66 -13.53 -16.58 5.18
CA GLY A 66 -13.86 -17.82 5.90
C GLY A 66 -12.86 -18.18 7.01
N ASP A 67 -11.65 -17.63 6.96
CA ASP A 67 -10.57 -17.92 7.90
C ASP A 67 -9.92 -16.62 8.40
N TYR A 68 -9.81 -16.50 9.73
CA TYR A 68 -9.19 -15.35 10.38
C TYR A 68 -7.70 -15.20 10.03
N GLN A 69 -6.99 -16.31 9.84
CA GLN A 69 -5.58 -16.31 9.45
C GLN A 69 -5.41 -15.74 8.04
N GLU A 70 -6.27 -16.12 7.10
CA GLU A 70 -6.23 -15.57 5.73
C GLU A 70 -6.54 -14.08 5.71
N TYR A 71 -7.55 -13.67 6.46
CA TYR A 71 -7.90 -12.27 6.66
C TYR A 71 -6.68 -11.49 7.17
N GLN A 72 -6.10 -11.93 8.28
CA GLN A 72 -4.94 -11.32 8.90
C GLN A 72 -3.76 -11.21 7.94
N GLU A 73 -3.43 -12.28 7.22
CA GLU A 73 -2.35 -12.29 6.25
C GLU A 73 -2.59 -11.28 5.13
N THR A 74 -3.81 -11.26 4.57
CA THR A 74 -4.17 -10.38 3.45
C THR A 74 -4.10 -8.91 3.85
N ILE A 75 -4.64 -8.53 5.01
CA ILE A 75 -4.61 -7.15 5.51
C ILE A 75 -3.17 -6.72 5.81
N ASN A 76 -2.39 -7.56 6.50
CA ASN A 76 -1.00 -7.23 6.83
C ASN A 76 -0.14 -7.05 5.57
N LYS A 77 -0.32 -7.89 4.56
CA LYS A 77 0.38 -7.78 3.26
C LYS A 77 -0.06 -6.53 2.49
N ALA A 78 -1.36 -6.25 2.42
CA ALA A 78 -1.85 -5.03 1.77
C ALA A 78 -1.37 -3.76 2.49
N TYR A 79 -1.31 -3.77 3.83
CA TYR A 79 -0.78 -2.65 4.61
C TYR A 79 0.74 -2.47 4.43
N ALA A 80 1.50 -3.57 4.42
CA ALA A 80 2.96 -3.53 4.17
C ALA A 80 3.28 -2.95 2.79
N PHE A 81 2.50 -3.32 1.77
CA PHE A 81 2.60 -2.80 0.41
C PHE A 81 2.45 -1.27 0.35
N ILE A 82 1.43 -0.74 1.02
CA ILE A 82 1.20 0.72 1.04
C ILE A 82 2.11 1.48 2.00
N ALA A 83 2.69 0.79 3.00
CA ALA A 83 3.67 1.36 3.92
C ALA A 83 5.09 1.41 3.32
N GLY A 84 5.30 0.83 2.12
CA GLY A 84 6.62 0.73 1.49
C GLY A 84 7.56 -0.24 2.22
N LYS A 85 7.01 -1.19 2.98
CA LYS A 85 7.75 -2.24 3.70
C LYS A 85 7.68 -3.60 3.00
N ASP A 86 7.16 -3.63 1.78
CA ASP A 86 7.27 -4.80 0.93
C ASP A 86 8.73 -4.91 0.47
N GLU A 87 9.51 -5.73 1.19
CA GLU A 87 10.89 -6.10 0.84
C GLU A 87 10.98 -6.94 -0.46
N ASP A 88 9.87 -7.10 -1.19
CA ASP A 88 9.77 -7.83 -2.46
C ASP A 88 9.71 -6.91 -3.70
N ASP A 89 9.97 -5.60 -3.58
CA ASP A 89 10.18 -4.71 -4.74
C ASP A 89 11.62 -4.91 -5.31
N GLU A 90 11.92 -6.12 -5.81
CA GLU A 90 12.76 -6.20 -7.01
C GLU A 90 11.89 -5.77 -8.20
N GLU A 91 11.87 -4.46 -8.49
CA GLU A 91 11.73 -4.01 -9.87
C GLU A 91 12.78 -2.95 -10.22
N PRO A 92 13.31 -3.01 -11.45
CA PRO A 92 14.55 -2.37 -11.84
C PRO A 92 14.43 -0.85 -11.89
N LYS A 93 15.56 -0.20 -11.58
CA LYS A 93 15.86 1.22 -11.77
C LYS A 93 15.09 1.85 -12.95
N GLY A 94 14.24 2.83 -12.65
CA GLY A 94 13.55 3.62 -13.66
C GLY A 94 13.09 4.96 -13.11
N ASP A 95 14.03 5.85 -12.77
CA ASP A 95 14.12 7.18 -13.40
C ASP A 95 15.37 7.93 -12.87
N PRO A 96 16.28 8.39 -13.76
CA PRO A 96 17.41 9.19 -13.36
C PRO A 96 16.89 10.58 -12.97
N HIS A 97 17.00 10.95 -11.70
CA HIS A 97 16.81 12.34 -11.32
C HIS A 97 17.94 13.16 -11.95
N ASP A 98 17.57 13.78 -13.07
CA ASP A 98 18.29 14.76 -13.87
C ASP A 98 19.01 15.76 -12.95
N HIS A 99 20.35 15.73 -13.01
CA HIS A 99 21.24 16.60 -12.25
C HIS A 99 21.33 17.94 -12.99
N GLN A 100 20.28 18.76 -12.91
CA GLN A 100 20.29 20.09 -13.50
C GLN A 100 20.77 21.11 -12.47
N GLN A 101 22.09 21.29 -12.36
CA GLN A 101 22.64 22.56 -11.89
C GLN A 101 24.03 22.82 -12.47
N THR A 102 24.08 23.35 -13.70
CA THR A 102 25.26 24.08 -14.20
C THR A 102 24.80 25.37 -14.91
N GLY A 103 24.50 26.40 -14.13
CA GLY A 103 24.79 27.79 -14.47
C GLY A 103 25.83 28.26 -13.43
N SER A 104 26.83 29.07 -13.72
CA SER A 104 27.02 30.02 -14.81
C SER A 104 28.51 30.37 -14.88
N GLU A 105 28.99 30.68 -16.08
CA GLU A 105 29.96 31.74 -16.42
C GLU A 105 31.15 32.03 -15.48
N THR A 106 32.38 31.94 -16.01
CA THR A 106 33.18 33.16 -16.22
C THR A 106 34.35 32.92 -17.18
N THR A 107 34.22 33.57 -18.34
CA THR A 107 35.30 34.09 -19.18
C THR A 107 36.38 34.83 -18.37
N SER A 108 37.65 34.49 -18.60
CA SER A 108 38.72 35.40 -19.07
C SER A 108 40.09 34.72 -19.09
#